data_AF-A0A379B0T6-F1
#
_entry.id   AF-A0A379B0T6-F1
#
_cell.length_a   1.000
_cell.length_b   1.000
_cell.length_c   1.000
_cell.angle_alpha   90.00
_cell.angle_beta   90.00
_cell.angle_gamma   90.00
#
_symmetry.space_group_name_H-M   'P 1'
#
loop_
_entity.id
_entity.type
_entity.pdbx_description
1 polymer ?
#
loop_
_entity_poly.entity_id
_entity_poly.type
_entity_poly.pdbx_seq_one_letter_code
_entity_poly.pdbx_strand_id
1 'polypeptide(L)'
;MIALYRIALPMLESLIVLNPDDKDELLHQYGIKIKNIHILGGIGLDLRQYPYSEADIPDEKEPVKFLFIGRFLKEKGIDDFIRAAEWVKGKYPETIFTVLGAIDKSRAGGEI
;
A
#
# COMPACT_ATOMS: atom_id res chain seq x y z
N MET A 1 -10.89 8.74 -15.16
CA MET A 1 -10.84 7.28 -14.89
C MET A 1 -12.24 6.72 -14.66
N ILE A 2 -13.02 7.24 -13.69
CA ILE A 2 -14.33 6.69 -13.33
C ILE A 2 -15.38 6.65 -14.47
N ALA A 3 -15.33 7.62 -15.40
CA ALA A 3 -16.22 7.65 -16.57
C ALA A 3 -16.06 6.40 -17.45
N LEU A 4 -14.83 5.90 -17.62
CA LEU A 4 -14.58 4.68 -18.38
C LEU A 4 -15.15 3.44 -17.67
N TYR A 5 -15.05 3.39 -16.34
CA TYR A 5 -15.59 2.28 -15.56
C TYR A 5 -17.13 2.26 -15.60
N ARG A 6 -17.78 3.42 -15.58
CA ARG A 6 -19.23 3.54 -15.76
C ARG A 6 -19.72 3.04 -17.11
N ILE A 7 -18.88 3.08 -18.14
CA ILE A 7 -19.21 2.59 -19.48
C ILE A 7 -18.89 1.08 -19.59
N ALA A 8 -17.70 0.68 -19.17
CA ALA A 8 -17.19 -0.67 -19.43
C ALA A 8 -17.71 -1.73 -18.46
N LEU A 9 -17.76 -1.44 -17.15
CA LEU A 9 -18.07 -2.45 -16.13
C LEU A 9 -19.51 -3.00 -16.21
N PRO A 10 -20.55 -2.23 -16.59
CA PRO A 10 -21.89 -2.78 -16.81
C PRO A 10 -21.99 -3.78 -17.95
N MET A 11 -21.03 -3.76 -18.89
CA MET A 11 -20.99 -4.68 -20.03
C MET A 11 -20.34 -6.02 -19.68
N LEU A 12 -19.67 -6.12 -18.53
CA LEU A 12 -19.00 -7.35 -18.09
C LEU A 12 -20.02 -8.38 -17.59
N GLU A 13 -19.71 -9.65 -17.84
CA GLU A 13 -20.47 -10.75 -17.24
C GLU A 13 -20.11 -10.96 -15.77
N SER A 14 -18.80 -10.91 -15.48
CA SER A 14 -18.25 -11.02 -14.14
C SER A 14 -17.05 -10.10 -13.95
N LEU A 15 -16.92 -9.53 -12.76
CA LEU A 15 -15.75 -8.77 -12.30
C LEU A 15 -15.11 -9.47 -11.11
N ILE A 16 -13.78 -9.56 -11.08
CA ILE A 16 -13.02 -10.03 -9.92
C ILE A 16 -12.34 -8.82 -9.29
N VAL A 17 -12.52 -8.65 -7.98
CA VAL A 17 -11.80 -7.67 -7.16
C VAL A 17 -11.00 -8.39 -6.07
N LEU A 18 -9.98 -7.72 -5.54
CA LEU A 18 -9.14 -8.31 -4.49
C LEU A 18 -9.71 -8.00 -3.11
N ASN A 19 -10.14 -6.77 -2.86
CA ASN A 19 -10.62 -6.35 -1.55
C ASN A 19 -12.12 -6.11 -1.54
N PRO A 20 -12.81 -6.34 -0.41
CA PRO A 20 -14.21 -5.95 -0.24
C PRO A 20 -14.45 -4.45 -0.48
N ASP A 21 -13.52 -3.60 -0.05
CA ASP A 21 -13.63 -2.15 -0.21
C ASP A 21 -13.69 -1.74 -1.69
N ASP A 22 -12.98 -2.44 -2.59
CA ASP A 22 -13.03 -2.18 -4.04
C ASP A 22 -14.45 -2.38 -4.58
N LYS A 23 -15.14 -3.43 -4.11
CA LYS A 23 -16.54 -3.69 -4.47
C LYS A 23 -17.44 -2.57 -3.96
N ASP A 24 -17.27 -2.19 -2.70
CA ASP A 24 -18.14 -1.21 -2.06
C ASP A 24 -17.95 0.18 -2.69
N GLU A 25 -16.73 0.55 -3.05
CA GLU A 25 -16.43 1.79 -3.76
C GLU A 25 -17.14 1.82 -5.13
N LEU A 26 -17.05 0.73 -5.91
CA LEU A 26 -17.67 0.65 -7.24
C LEU A 26 -19.20 0.69 -7.19
N LEU A 27 -19.81 -0.06 -6.26
CA LEU A 27 -21.26 -0.20 -6.17
C LEU A 27 -21.93 0.97 -5.46
N HIS A 28 -21.40 1.38 -4.30
CA HIS A 28 -22.07 2.33 -3.41
C HIS A 28 -21.57 3.76 -3.59
N GLN A 29 -20.26 3.96 -3.66
CA GLN A 29 -19.70 5.30 -3.83
C GLN A 29 -19.86 5.80 -5.28
N TYR A 30 -19.64 4.94 -6.27
CA TYR A 30 -19.71 5.35 -7.68
C TYR A 30 -21.00 4.96 -8.40
N GLY A 31 -21.83 4.10 -7.82
CA GLY A 31 -23.13 3.70 -8.36
C GLY A 31 -23.04 2.89 -9.66
N ILE A 32 -21.94 2.16 -9.87
CA ILE A 32 -21.71 1.40 -11.10
C ILE A 32 -22.45 0.07 -11.01
N LYS A 33 -23.34 -0.19 -11.98
CA LYS A 33 -24.04 -1.47 -12.08
C LYS A 33 -23.09 -2.53 -12.62
N ILE A 34 -22.96 -3.65 -11.92
CA ILE A 34 -22.11 -4.78 -12.28
C ILE A 34 -22.94 -6.05 -12.07
N LYS A 35 -22.99 -6.94 -13.05
CA LYS A 35 -23.86 -8.13 -13.00
C LYS A 35 -23.44 -9.09 -11.89
N ASN A 36 -22.19 -9.54 -11.94
CA ASN A 36 -21.59 -10.44 -10.96
C ASN A 36 -20.24 -9.88 -10.51
N ILE A 37 -20.03 -9.80 -9.21
CA ILE A 37 -18.73 -9.41 -8.65
C ILE A 37 -18.25 -10.46 -7.65
N HIS A 38 -17.00 -10.88 -7.83
CA HIS A 38 -16.35 -11.90 -7.02
C HIS A 38 -15.20 -11.26 -6.26
N ILE A 39 -15.15 -11.47 -4.95
CA ILE A 39 -14.02 -11.06 -4.11
C ILE A 39 -13.08 -12.26 -4.06
N LEU A 40 -11.89 -12.12 -4.66
CA LEU A 40 -10.86 -13.15 -4.60
C LEU A 40 -10.17 -13.16 -3.23
N GLY A 41 -10.06 -12.00 -2.59
CA GLY A 41 -9.26 -11.80 -1.39
C GLY A 41 -7.81 -11.47 -1.70
N GLY A 42 -7.01 -11.32 -0.65
CA GLY A 42 -5.57 -11.18 -0.77
C GLY A 42 -4.97 -12.45 -1.39
N ILE A 43 -4.24 -12.29 -2.49
CA ILE A 43 -3.56 -13.39 -3.20
C ILE A 43 -2.34 -13.94 -2.44
N GLY A 44 -1.98 -13.32 -1.31
CA GLY A 44 -0.90 -13.76 -0.44
C GLY A 44 0.48 -13.68 -1.08
N LEU A 45 1.41 -14.44 -0.50
CA LEU A 45 2.81 -14.54 -0.88
C LEU A 45 3.27 -16.00 -0.78
N ASP A 46 4.27 -16.38 -1.56
CA ASP A 46 4.81 -17.74 -1.51
C ASP A 46 5.61 -17.94 -0.22
N LEU A 47 5.06 -18.71 0.71
CA LEU A 47 5.69 -19.00 2.01
C LEU A 47 7.00 -19.81 1.90
N ARG A 48 7.31 -20.37 0.72
CA ARG A 48 8.62 -20.99 0.48
C ARG A 48 9.69 -19.94 0.22
N GLN A 49 9.33 -18.80 -0.39
CA GLN A 49 10.21 -17.66 -0.60
C GLN A 49 10.25 -16.73 0.61
N TYR A 50 9.14 -16.68 1.36
CA TYR A 50 8.98 -15.88 2.57
C TYR A 50 8.53 -16.78 3.72
N PRO A 51 9.42 -17.67 4.18
CA PRO A 51 9.13 -18.49 5.35
C PRO A 51 8.93 -17.58 6.56
N TYR A 52 8.11 -18.03 7.49
CA TYR A 52 8.02 -17.40 8.79
C TYR A 52 9.41 -17.38 9.44
N SER A 53 9.81 -16.22 9.91
CA SER A 53 10.98 -16.02 10.75
C SER A 53 10.53 -15.33 12.03
N GLU A 54 10.98 -15.83 13.18
CA GLU A 54 10.84 -15.07 14.42
C GLU A 54 11.58 -13.75 14.25
N ALA A 55 10.93 -12.66 14.64
CA ALA A 55 11.57 -11.36 14.61
C ALA A 55 12.61 -11.32 15.72
N ASP A 56 13.85 -10.97 15.37
CA ASP A 56 14.85 -10.61 16.37
C ASP A 56 14.34 -9.38 17.12
N ILE A 57 13.86 -9.58 18.35
CA ILE A 57 13.49 -8.49 19.23
C ILE A 57 14.80 -7.83 19.63
N PRO A 58 15.01 -6.54 19.33
CA PRO A 58 16.25 -5.86 19.70
C PRO A 58 16.43 -5.96 21.21
N ASP A 59 17.61 -6.40 21.67
CA ASP A 59 18.01 -6.24 23.07
C ASP A 59 17.88 -4.76 23.47
N GLU A 60 17.81 -4.44 24.76
CA GLU A 60 17.70 -3.04 25.23
C GLU A 60 18.80 -2.09 24.68
N LYS A 61 19.90 -2.66 24.18
CA LYS A 61 21.03 -1.94 23.59
C LYS A 61 20.93 -1.73 22.08
N GLU A 62 20.02 -2.41 21.40
CA GLU A 62 19.86 -2.31 19.96
C GLU A 62 18.79 -1.27 19.57
N PRO A 63 19.04 -0.47 18.52
CA PRO A 63 18.07 0.51 18.09
C PRO A 63 16.85 -0.14 17.43
N VAL A 64 15.66 0.38 17.73
CA VAL A 64 14.44 0.02 17.00
C VAL A 64 14.54 0.49 15.55
N LYS A 65 14.24 -0.41 14.61
CA LYS A 65 14.34 -0.17 13.16
C LYS A 65 12.95 -0.17 12.54
N PHE A 66 12.63 0.90 11.82
CA PHE A 66 11.42 1.04 11.01
C PHE A 66 11.79 0.92 9.53
N LEU A 67 11.02 0.12 8.79
CA LEU A 67 11.24 -0.12 7.36
C LEU A 67 9.99 0.27 6.57
N PHE A 68 10.15 1.18 5.61
CA PHE A 68 9.18 1.45 4.57
C PHE A 68 9.61 0.76 3.28
N ILE A 69 8.77 -0.14 2.74
CA ILE A 69 9.00 -0.75 1.43
C ILE A 69 7.89 -0.31 0.47
N GLY A 70 8.26 0.39 -0.59
CA GLY A 70 7.27 0.83 -1.58
C GLY A 70 7.83 1.84 -2.59
N ARG A 71 7.05 2.13 -3.63
CA ARG A 71 7.38 3.24 -4.55
C ARG A 71 7.33 4.56 -3.79
N PHE A 72 8.23 5.49 -4.11
CA PHE A 72 8.26 6.81 -3.46
C PHE A 72 7.20 7.73 -4.08
N LEU A 73 5.95 7.40 -3.82
CA LEU A 73 4.78 8.16 -4.24
C LEU A 73 4.06 8.67 -3.01
N LYS A 74 3.59 9.92 -3.06
CA LYS A 74 2.82 10.53 -1.98
C LYS A 74 1.62 9.68 -1.54
N GLU A 75 0.89 9.12 -2.50
CA GLU A 75 -0.24 8.21 -2.28
C GLU A 75 0.13 6.89 -1.55
N LYS A 76 1.42 6.55 -1.48
CA LYS A 76 1.94 5.40 -0.73
C LYS A 76 2.38 5.77 0.69
N GLY A 77 2.19 7.02 1.12
CA GLY A 77 2.42 7.45 2.49
C GLY A 77 3.89 7.70 2.83
N ILE A 78 4.76 7.92 1.85
CA ILE A 78 6.19 8.21 2.11
C ILE A 78 6.36 9.52 2.90
N ASP A 79 5.57 10.55 2.59
CA ASP A 79 5.59 11.83 3.32
C ASP A 79 5.16 11.63 4.79
N ASP A 80 4.17 10.78 5.03
CA ASP A 80 3.71 10.45 6.38
C ASP A 80 4.78 9.69 7.17
N PHE A 81 5.47 8.75 6.51
CA PHE A 81 6.58 8.01 7.11
C PHE A 81 7.74 8.92 7.49
N ILE A 82 8.12 9.87 6.63
CA ILE A 82 9.20 10.84 6.90
C ILE A 82 8.82 11.74 8.08
N ARG A 83 7.61 12.32 8.09
CA ARG A 83 7.15 13.17 9.21
C ARG A 83 7.11 12.40 10.53
N ALA A 84 6.67 11.15 10.51
CA ALA A 84 6.71 10.29 11.69
C ALA A 84 8.15 10.02 12.15
N ALA A 85 9.07 9.80 11.21
CA ALA A 85 10.49 9.58 11.51
C ALA A 85 11.13 10.78 12.19
N GLU A 86 10.87 12.00 11.71
CA GLU A 86 11.36 13.23 12.34
C GLU A 86 10.88 13.37 13.79
N TRP A 87 9.58 13.15 14.02
CA TRP A 87 9.00 13.27 15.34
C TRP A 87 9.53 12.20 16.31
N VAL A 88 9.63 10.95 15.86
CA VAL A 88 10.14 9.84 16.66
C VAL A 88 11.62 10.01 16.97
N LYS A 89 12.45 10.41 15.99
CA LYS A 89 13.88 10.67 16.22
C LYS A 89 14.13 11.81 17.20
N GLY A 90 13.25 12.82 17.23
CA GLY A 90 13.34 13.89 18.23
C GLY A 90 13.20 13.38 19.67
N LYS A 91 12.42 12.31 19.89
CA LYS A 91 12.21 11.69 21.21
C LYS A 91 13.15 10.50 21.48
N TYR A 92 13.51 9.75 20.45
CA TYR A 92 14.32 8.53 20.50
C TYR A 92 15.40 8.59 19.41
N PRO A 93 16.53 9.28 19.66
CA PRO A 93 17.54 9.58 18.63
C PRO A 93 18.16 8.32 17.99
N GLU A 94 18.28 7.25 18.76
CA GLU A 94 18.90 5.98 18.32
C GLU A 94 18.05 5.21 17.31
N THR A 95 16.76 5.55 17.14
CA THR A 95 15.88 4.86 16.19
C THR A 95 16.38 4.96 14.74
N ILE A 96 16.23 3.89 13.98
CA ILE A 96 16.64 3.81 12.57
C ILE A 96 15.40 3.76 11.69
N PHE A 97 15.37 4.60 10.66
CA PHE A 97 14.32 4.61 9.65
C PHE A 97 14.95 4.32 8.29
N THR A 98 14.50 3.25 7.64
CA THR A 98 14.99 2.81 6.34
C THR A 98 13.86 2.88 5.33
N VAL A 99 14.13 3.45 4.16
CA VAL A 99 13.20 3.49 3.04
C VAL A 99 13.79 2.68 1.89
N LEU A 100 13.09 1.64 1.46
CA LEU A 100 13.49 0.77 0.36
C LEU A 100 12.47 0.86 -0.77
N GLY A 101 12.93 1.27 -1.95
CA GLY A 101 12.07 1.38 -3.12
C GLY A 101 12.69 2.17 -4.25
N ALA A 102 11.97 2.26 -5.36
CA ALA A 102 12.39 3.04 -6.51
C ALA A 102 11.84 4.47 -6.41
N ILE A 103 12.72 5.44 -6.69
CA ILE A 103 12.32 6.81 -7.02
C ILE A 103 11.61 6.76 -8.38
N ASP A 104 10.35 7.19 -8.42
CA ASP A 104 9.63 7.30 -9.69
C ASP A 104 10.09 8.55 -10.45
N LYS A 105 11.15 8.40 -11.26
CA LYS A 105 11.68 9.49 -12.10
C LYS A 105 10.76 9.84 -13.29
N SER A 106 9.67 9.09 -13.52
CA SER A 106 8.80 9.24 -14.69
C SER A 106 7.71 10.30 -14.51
N ARG A 107 7.56 10.87 -13.31
CA ARG A 107 6.69 12.02 -13.07
C ARG A 107 7.46 13.34 -13.18
N ALA A 108 7.39 13.96 -14.36
CA ALA A 108 7.51 15.41 -14.47
C ALA A 108 6.34 16.04 -13.69
N GLY A 109 6.53 16.37 -12.41
CA GLY A 109 5.49 17.07 -11.63
C GLY A 109 5.54 16.94 -10.11
N GLY A 110 6.53 16.26 -9.52
CA GLY A 110 6.73 16.26 -8.08
C GLY A 110 8.20 16.43 -7.77
N GLU A 111 8.60 17.67 -7.49
CA GLU A 111 9.86 17.94 -6.81
C GLU A 111 9.79 17.28 -5.43
N ILE A 112 10.86 16.56 -5.09
CA ILE A 112 11.18 16.13 -3.73
C ILE A 112 11.79 17.31 -2.97
#